data_AF-A0AA48RDQ1-F1
#
_entry.id   AF-A0AA48RDQ1-F1
#
_cell.length_a   1.000
_cell.length_b   1.000
_cell.length_c   1.000
_cell.angle_alpha   90.00
_cell.angle_beta   90.00
_cell.angle_gamma   90.00
#
_symmetry.space_group_name_H-M   'P 1'
#
loop_
_entity.id
_entity.type
_entity.pdbx_description
1 polymer ?
#
loop_
_entity_poly.entity_id
_entity_poly.type
_entity_poly.pdbx_seq_one_letter_code
_entity_poly.pdbx_strand_id
1 'polypeptide(L)'
;MANVDFPMKQFRCPNGLLVWNTPKSRDETNFIYREIFEQRCYERHGVTVSDGSVILDAGANVGLFTLSLLERFRDLKVICFEPVPNTRACLERNVEESPWRSGHDITISGYAVGSKNGEAVISYFPQATLNSTLHLEEKRSHWNTLADGITSSQIRKWNKVYALAPRRIVAWFMRPMLNDVVQIQCKVCTLSDTMRERDLARVDLLKIDVEGAELDALQGIEEQHWPAIRQLVMEIEPANKVALPELVERLLGFGFTKITVESADGGECLPADPMPCTLYAVRMSSEA
;
A
#
# COMPACT_ATOMS: atom_id res chain seq x y z
N MET A 1 14.57 4.27 -26.07
CA MET A 1 13.60 3.36 -25.44
C MET A 1 12.24 3.74 -25.97
N ALA A 2 11.49 2.82 -26.58
CA ALA A 2 10.16 3.13 -27.07
C ALA A 2 9.29 3.62 -25.91
N ASN A 3 8.66 4.78 -26.04
CA ASN A 3 7.57 5.20 -25.15
C ASN A 3 6.47 4.14 -25.31
N VAL A 4 6.46 3.14 -24.43
CA VAL A 4 5.30 2.26 -24.29
C VAL A 4 4.23 3.16 -23.69
N ASP A 5 3.32 3.62 -24.53
CA ASP A 5 2.21 4.47 -24.10
C ASP A 5 1.27 3.60 -23.26
N PHE A 6 1.36 3.75 -21.93
CA PHE A 6 0.51 3.01 -21.01
C PHE A 6 -0.87 3.67 -21.01
N PRO A 7 -1.95 2.95 -21.39
CA PRO A 7 -3.27 3.55 -21.41
C PRO A 7 -3.63 4.00 -20.00
N MET A 8 -3.89 5.29 -19.85
CA MET A 8 -4.29 5.93 -18.60
C MET A 8 -5.46 6.89 -18.85
N LYS A 9 -6.28 7.12 -17.83
CA LYS A 9 -7.42 8.01 -17.84
C LYS A 9 -7.44 8.82 -16.57
N GLN A 10 -7.80 10.09 -16.71
CA GLN A 10 -7.95 10.99 -15.59
C GLN A 10 -9.35 10.85 -14.96
N PHE A 11 -9.39 10.81 -13.64
CA PHE A 11 -10.60 10.76 -12.82
C PHE A 11 -10.62 11.95 -11.87
N ARG A 12 -11.80 12.51 -11.62
CA ARG A 12 -12.00 13.61 -10.68
C ARG A 12 -12.46 13.04 -9.33
N CYS A 13 -11.64 13.25 -8.31
CA CYS A 13 -11.94 12.93 -6.91
C CYS A 13 -12.92 13.93 -6.29
N PRO A 14 -13.58 13.59 -5.16
CA PRO A 14 -14.53 14.45 -4.45
C PRO A 14 -14.03 15.86 -4.11
N ASN A 15 -12.77 16.03 -3.69
CA ASN A 15 -12.16 17.35 -3.43
C ASN A 15 -11.77 18.13 -4.71
N GLY A 16 -12.06 17.59 -5.89
CA GLY A 16 -11.71 18.20 -7.18
C GLY A 16 -10.34 17.81 -7.71
N LEU A 17 -9.51 17.09 -6.94
CA LEU A 17 -8.24 16.54 -7.38
C LEU A 17 -8.44 15.67 -8.64
N LEU A 18 -7.55 15.84 -9.61
CA LEU A 18 -7.52 15.02 -10.81
C LEU A 18 -6.44 13.97 -10.68
N VAL A 19 -6.79 12.71 -10.91
CA VAL A 19 -5.92 11.55 -10.71
C VAL A 19 -5.94 10.67 -11.96
N TRP A 20 -4.77 10.46 -12.54
CA TRP A 20 -4.49 9.47 -13.57
C TRP A 20 -4.47 8.07 -12.95
N ASN A 21 -5.21 7.16 -13.56
CA ASN A 21 -5.16 5.72 -13.27
C ASN A 21 -5.49 4.95 -14.55
N THR A 22 -5.49 3.62 -14.53
CA THR A 22 -5.88 2.83 -15.69
C THR A 22 -7.34 3.09 -16.09
N PRO A 23 -7.73 2.94 -17.38
CA PRO A 23 -9.02 3.40 -17.89
C PRO A 23 -10.27 2.85 -17.19
N LYS A 24 -10.14 1.71 -16.49
CA LYS A 24 -11.25 1.02 -15.82
C LYS A 24 -11.20 1.12 -14.28
N SER A 25 -10.22 1.83 -13.72
CA SER A 25 -10.04 2.00 -12.27
C SER A 25 -10.90 3.11 -11.64
N ARG A 26 -12.07 3.47 -12.19
CA ARG A 26 -12.89 4.58 -11.63
C ARG A 26 -13.38 4.28 -10.21
N ASP A 27 -13.95 3.09 -10.02
CA ASP A 27 -14.52 2.70 -8.72
C ASP A 27 -13.40 2.44 -7.70
N GLU A 28 -12.32 1.78 -8.12
CA GLU A 28 -11.08 1.61 -7.36
C GLU A 28 -10.51 2.96 -6.89
N THR A 29 -10.37 3.93 -7.78
CA THR A 29 -9.86 5.27 -7.45
C THR A 29 -10.75 5.97 -6.40
N ASN A 30 -12.07 5.86 -6.53
CA ASN A 30 -13.00 6.45 -5.55
C ASN A 30 -12.94 5.74 -4.19
N PHE A 31 -12.79 4.42 -4.20
CA PHE A 31 -12.67 3.62 -2.98
C PHE A 31 -11.41 4.01 -2.21
N ILE A 32 -10.24 3.97 -2.86
CA ILE A 32 -8.95 4.34 -2.26
C ILE A 32 -8.97 5.79 -1.78
N TYR A 33 -9.54 6.70 -2.58
CA TYR A 33 -9.67 8.10 -2.16
C TYR A 33 -10.38 8.22 -0.82
N ARG A 34 -11.48 7.50 -0.60
CA ARG A 34 -12.21 7.56 0.67
C ARG A 34 -11.37 7.02 1.82
N GLU A 35 -10.72 5.88 1.64
CA GLU A 35 -9.90 5.28 2.70
C GLU A 35 -8.74 6.20 3.11
N ILE A 36 -8.09 6.81 2.13
CA ILE A 36 -6.90 7.64 2.34
C ILE A 36 -7.27 9.07 2.74
N PHE A 37 -8.06 9.79 1.93
CA PHE A 37 -8.32 11.21 2.15
C PHE A 37 -9.38 11.45 3.23
N GLU A 38 -10.46 10.65 3.24
CA GLU A 38 -11.58 10.88 4.17
C GLU A 38 -11.37 10.13 5.50
N GLN A 39 -10.94 8.88 5.44
CA GLN A 39 -10.84 8.00 6.62
C GLN A 39 -9.44 7.93 7.22
N ARG A 40 -8.43 8.47 6.52
CA ARG A 40 -7.03 8.52 6.94
C ARG A 40 -6.54 7.19 7.48
N CYS A 41 -6.80 6.11 6.75
CA CYS A 41 -6.53 4.75 7.20
C CYS A 41 -5.10 4.57 7.71
N TYR A 42 -4.10 5.15 7.04
CA TYR A 42 -2.69 5.00 7.44
C TYR A 42 -2.23 5.91 8.60
N GLU A 43 -3.07 6.82 9.11
CA GLU A 43 -2.71 7.82 10.14
C GLU A 43 -3.52 7.62 11.43
N ARG A 44 -3.73 6.36 11.82
CA ARG A 44 -4.48 5.97 13.02
C ARG A 44 -3.56 5.53 14.15
N HIS A 45 -4.15 5.35 15.32
CA HIS A 45 -3.51 4.73 16.50
C HIS A 45 -2.23 5.43 16.99
N GLY A 46 -2.04 6.70 16.66
CA GLY A 46 -0.89 7.51 17.06
C GLY A 46 0.15 7.70 15.95
N VAL A 47 -0.06 7.12 14.77
CA VAL A 47 0.70 7.47 13.57
C VAL A 47 0.39 8.91 13.19
N THR A 48 1.43 9.71 13.03
CA THR A 48 1.34 11.14 12.70
C THR A 48 2.36 11.51 11.64
N VAL A 49 2.00 12.48 10.80
CA VAL A 49 2.89 13.14 9.85
C VAL A 49 2.95 14.62 10.20
N SER A 50 4.10 15.25 9.97
CA SER A 50 4.34 16.67 10.18
C SER A 50 5.13 17.26 9.01
N ASP A 51 5.19 18.58 8.91
CA ASP A 51 6.05 19.26 7.94
C ASP A 51 7.50 18.79 8.10
N GLY A 52 8.22 18.61 6.98
CA GLY A 52 9.60 18.10 6.99
C GLY A 52 9.76 16.60 7.26
N SER A 53 8.66 15.84 7.35
CA SER A 53 8.72 14.39 7.58
C SER A 53 9.40 13.65 6.43
N VAL A 54 10.16 12.60 6.76
CA VAL A 54 10.74 11.64 5.82
C VAL A 54 9.87 10.39 5.75
N ILE A 55 9.31 10.10 4.59
CA ILE A 55 8.36 9.00 4.38
C ILE A 55 8.91 8.00 3.37
N LEU A 56 8.80 6.72 3.69
CA LEU A 56 8.97 5.59 2.77
C LEU A 56 7.59 4.99 2.48
N ASP A 57 7.13 5.06 1.23
CA ASP A 57 5.82 4.55 0.78
C ASP A 57 6.02 3.32 -0.12
N ALA A 58 6.09 2.14 0.50
CA ALA A 58 6.21 0.86 -0.20
C ALA A 58 4.83 0.39 -0.69
N GLY A 59 4.74 0.17 -2.01
CA GLY A 59 3.47 -0.06 -2.71
C GLY A 59 2.70 1.24 -2.90
N ALA A 60 3.35 2.24 -3.48
CA ALA A 60 2.78 3.58 -3.65
C ALA A 60 1.58 3.60 -4.61
N ASN A 61 1.39 2.55 -5.42
CA ASN A 61 0.33 2.46 -6.43
C ASN A 61 0.35 3.73 -7.31
N VAL A 62 -0.80 4.35 -7.58
CA VAL A 62 -0.92 5.60 -8.35
C VAL A 62 -0.68 6.85 -7.51
N GLY A 63 -0.25 6.71 -6.26
CA GLY A 63 0.23 7.81 -5.42
C GLY A 63 -0.81 8.52 -4.56
N LEU A 64 -2.02 7.97 -4.40
CA LEU A 64 -3.08 8.64 -3.63
C LEU A 64 -2.67 8.92 -2.17
N PHE A 65 -1.93 8.01 -1.53
CA PHE A 65 -1.38 8.25 -0.19
C PHE A 65 -0.44 9.46 -0.18
N THR A 66 0.57 9.44 -1.05
CA THR A 66 1.52 10.55 -1.21
C THR A 66 0.79 11.87 -1.49
N LEU A 67 -0.13 11.94 -2.45
CA LEU A 67 -0.91 13.15 -2.76
C LEU A 67 -1.70 13.67 -1.56
N SER A 68 -2.30 12.77 -0.76
CA SER A 68 -3.03 13.16 0.46
C SER A 68 -2.13 13.84 1.49
N LEU A 69 -0.84 13.49 1.54
CA LEU A 69 0.14 14.12 2.44
C LEU A 69 0.57 15.49 1.90
N LEU A 70 0.82 15.60 0.59
CA LEU A 70 1.19 16.86 -0.05
C LEU A 70 0.11 17.94 0.10
N GLU A 71 -1.17 17.55 0.08
CA GLU A 71 -2.29 18.47 0.31
C GLU A 71 -2.21 19.16 1.69
N ARG A 72 -1.64 18.49 2.68
CA ARG A 72 -1.75 18.86 4.10
C ARG A 72 -0.46 19.38 4.73
N PHE A 73 0.69 18.94 4.24
CA PHE A 73 1.98 19.22 4.86
C PHE A 73 2.94 19.90 3.87
N ARG A 74 4.05 20.41 4.39
CA ARG A 74 5.11 21.10 3.64
C ARG A 74 6.45 20.40 3.80
N ASP A 75 7.35 20.66 2.85
CA ASP A 75 8.76 20.26 2.90
C ASP A 75 9.00 18.75 3.15
N LEU A 76 8.03 17.91 2.75
CA LEU A 76 8.13 16.47 2.90
C LEU A 76 9.24 15.90 2.00
N LYS A 77 9.95 14.89 2.52
CA LYS A 77 10.78 13.98 1.73
C LYS A 77 10.08 12.64 1.60
N VAL A 78 9.65 12.26 0.39
CA VAL A 78 8.89 11.03 0.15
C VAL A 78 9.62 10.15 -0.86
N ILE A 79 9.89 8.91 -0.49
CA ILE A 79 10.40 7.89 -1.41
C ILE A 79 9.28 6.86 -1.64
N CYS A 80 8.74 6.85 -2.85
CA CYS A 80 7.69 5.94 -3.29
C CYS A 80 8.30 4.72 -4.01
N PHE A 81 7.78 3.52 -3.74
CA PHE A 81 8.18 2.30 -4.43
C PHE A 81 6.98 1.71 -5.20
N GLU A 82 7.09 1.64 -6.53
CA GLU A 82 6.06 1.06 -7.40
C GLU A 82 6.73 0.32 -8.57
N PRO A 83 6.80 -1.02 -8.55
CA PRO A 83 7.47 -1.80 -9.58
C PRO A 83 6.70 -1.89 -10.90
N VAL A 84 5.37 -1.76 -10.90
CA VAL A 84 4.55 -1.94 -12.11
C VAL A 84 4.67 -0.72 -13.01
N PRO A 85 5.22 -0.83 -14.24
CA PRO A 85 5.47 0.33 -15.10
C PRO A 85 4.22 1.17 -15.41
N ASN A 86 3.07 0.55 -15.67
CA ASN A 86 1.83 1.25 -15.96
C ASN A 86 1.33 2.05 -14.76
N THR A 87 1.32 1.43 -13.57
CA THR A 87 0.89 2.05 -12.31
C THR A 87 1.85 3.17 -11.92
N ARG A 88 3.16 2.92 -12.04
CA ARG A 88 4.21 3.91 -11.81
C ARG A 88 4.09 5.11 -12.73
N ALA A 89 3.79 4.92 -14.02
CA ALA A 89 3.59 6.04 -14.94
C ALA A 89 2.40 6.92 -14.51
N CYS A 90 1.35 6.32 -13.95
CA CYS A 90 0.24 7.07 -13.36
C CYS A 90 0.69 7.84 -12.11
N LEU A 91 1.44 7.21 -11.20
CA LEU A 91 2.04 7.85 -10.02
C LEU A 91 2.93 9.04 -10.38
N GLU A 92 3.87 8.85 -11.32
CA GLU A 92 4.77 9.90 -11.80
C GLU A 92 3.96 11.11 -12.32
N ARG A 93 2.96 10.85 -13.14
CA ARG A 93 2.10 11.91 -13.69
C ARG A 93 1.24 12.59 -12.64
N ASN A 94 0.70 11.83 -11.69
CA ASN A 94 -0.10 12.37 -10.60
C ASN A 94 0.71 13.27 -9.68
N VAL A 95 1.93 12.85 -9.34
CA VAL A 95 2.85 13.64 -8.52
C VAL A 95 3.29 14.89 -9.27
N GLU A 96 3.65 14.78 -10.55
CA GLU A 96 4.10 15.91 -11.37
C GLU A 96 3.01 16.95 -11.61
N GLU A 97 1.79 16.53 -11.93
CA GLU A 97 0.65 17.41 -12.19
C GLU A 97 -0.07 17.88 -10.92
N SER A 98 0.36 17.43 -9.73
CA SER A 98 -0.29 17.81 -8.47
C SER A 98 -0.11 19.30 -8.16
N PRO A 99 -1.18 20.02 -7.79
CA PRO A 99 -1.08 21.42 -7.35
C PRO A 99 -0.29 21.57 -6.04
N TRP A 100 -0.04 20.46 -5.33
CA TRP A 100 0.64 20.43 -4.04
C TRP A 100 2.08 19.94 -4.14
N ARG A 101 2.61 19.69 -5.36
CA ARG A 101 3.96 19.14 -5.57
C ARG A 101 5.09 20.08 -5.12
N SER A 102 4.88 21.40 -5.24
CA SER A 102 5.93 22.40 -5.01
C SER A 102 6.37 22.41 -3.55
N GLY A 103 7.70 22.44 -3.32
CA GLY A 103 8.30 22.45 -1.98
C GLY A 103 8.65 21.07 -1.42
N HIS A 104 8.25 19.98 -2.09
CA HIS A 104 8.52 18.61 -1.64
C HIS A 104 9.69 17.97 -2.41
N ASP A 105 10.45 17.12 -1.71
CA ASP A 105 11.44 16.20 -2.30
C ASP A 105 10.79 14.84 -2.48
N ILE A 106 10.41 14.50 -3.72
CA ILE A 106 9.69 13.26 -4.03
C ILE A 106 10.52 12.44 -5.00
N THR A 107 10.87 11.23 -4.59
CA THR A 107 11.56 10.23 -5.41
C THR A 107 10.61 9.07 -5.69
N ILE A 108 10.52 8.65 -6.95
CA ILE A 108 9.74 7.48 -7.35
C ILE A 108 10.71 6.40 -7.83
N SER A 109 10.72 5.28 -7.13
CA SER A 109 11.57 4.12 -7.40
C SER A 109 10.77 3.02 -8.12
N GLY A 110 11.22 2.64 -9.31
CA GLY A 110 10.59 1.62 -10.15
C GLY A 110 10.94 0.18 -9.81
N TYR A 111 11.15 -0.12 -8.53
CA TYR A 111 11.49 -1.45 -8.04
C TYR A 111 10.60 -1.84 -6.87
N ALA A 112 10.42 -3.15 -6.68
CA ALA A 112 9.72 -3.71 -5.55
C ALA A 112 10.63 -3.71 -4.31
N VAL A 113 10.03 -3.76 -3.14
CA VAL A 113 10.74 -3.85 -1.87
C VAL A 113 10.70 -5.29 -1.39
N GLY A 114 11.83 -5.84 -0.93
CA GLY A 114 11.88 -7.22 -0.45
C GLY A 114 13.08 -7.54 0.41
N SER A 115 13.24 -8.83 0.72
CA SER A 115 14.22 -9.34 1.69
C SER A 115 15.66 -9.32 1.19
N LYS A 116 15.86 -9.27 -0.12
CA LYS A 116 17.19 -9.21 -0.77
C LYS A 116 17.10 -8.53 -2.13
N ASN A 117 18.23 -8.00 -2.58
CA ASN A 117 18.36 -7.48 -3.94
C ASN A 117 18.27 -8.59 -4.98
N GLY A 118 17.58 -8.32 -6.08
CA GLY A 118 17.47 -9.27 -7.18
C GLY A 118 16.41 -8.88 -8.20
N GLU A 119 15.88 -9.90 -8.85
CA GLU A 119 14.76 -9.78 -9.79
C GLU A 119 13.63 -10.70 -9.32
N ALA A 120 12.40 -10.26 -9.57
CA ALA A 120 11.21 -11.04 -9.31
C ALA A 120 10.19 -10.85 -10.44
N VAL A 121 9.16 -11.69 -10.43
CA VAL A 121 8.02 -11.57 -11.34
C VAL A 121 6.82 -11.13 -10.53
N ILE A 122 6.37 -9.90 -10.76
CA ILE A 122 5.12 -9.40 -10.17
C ILE A 122 3.94 -9.73 -11.08
N SER A 123 2.86 -10.17 -10.47
CA SER A 123 1.58 -10.41 -11.13
C SER A 123 0.74 -9.15 -11.06
N TYR A 124 0.57 -8.49 -12.20
CA TYR A 124 -0.18 -7.25 -12.34
C TYR A 124 -1.60 -7.54 -12.85
N PHE A 125 -2.60 -6.90 -12.23
CA PHE A 125 -4.01 -7.01 -12.58
C PHE A 125 -4.49 -5.69 -13.20
N PRO A 126 -4.56 -5.54 -14.54
CA PRO A 126 -4.88 -4.27 -15.19
C PRO A 126 -6.28 -3.73 -14.88
N GLN A 127 -7.16 -4.56 -14.31
CA GLN A 127 -8.52 -4.20 -13.93
C GLN A 127 -8.69 -3.95 -12.43
N ALA A 128 -7.67 -4.23 -11.64
CA ALA A 128 -7.69 -4.18 -10.18
C ALA A 128 -6.26 -3.93 -9.69
N THR A 129 -5.73 -2.75 -10.02
CA THR A 129 -4.30 -2.43 -9.90
C THR A 129 -3.77 -2.58 -8.48
N LEU A 130 -4.62 -2.39 -7.48
CA LEU A 130 -4.32 -2.62 -6.07
C LEU A 130 -3.78 -4.03 -5.82
N ASN A 131 -4.34 -5.06 -6.47
CA ASN A 131 -4.05 -6.46 -6.14
C ASN A 131 -2.74 -7.00 -6.72
N SER A 132 -1.85 -6.12 -7.18
CA SER A 132 -0.60 -6.53 -7.82
C SER A 132 0.35 -7.15 -6.80
N THR A 133 0.79 -8.39 -7.02
CA THR A 133 1.46 -9.19 -5.99
C THR A 133 2.63 -10.01 -6.52
N LEU A 134 3.63 -10.25 -5.66
CA LEU A 134 4.69 -11.24 -5.90
C LEU A 134 4.22 -12.68 -5.62
N HIS A 135 3.09 -12.86 -4.92
CA HIS A 135 2.61 -14.15 -4.39
C HIS A 135 1.28 -14.57 -5.03
N LEU A 136 1.27 -14.75 -6.36
CA LEU A 136 0.05 -15.00 -7.15
C LEU A 136 -0.76 -16.22 -6.69
N GLU A 137 -0.09 -17.32 -6.33
CA GLU A 137 -0.76 -18.57 -5.94
C GLU A 137 -1.54 -18.38 -4.64
N GLU A 138 -0.95 -17.69 -3.67
CA GLU A 138 -1.58 -17.35 -2.39
C GLU A 138 -2.76 -16.41 -2.61
N LYS A 139 -2.59 -15.35 -3.42
CA LYS A 139 -3.67 -14.42 -3.76
C LYS A 139 -4.85 -15.14 -4.42
N ARG A 140 -4.59 -16.07 -5.33
CA ARG A 140 -5.64 -16.88 -5.99
C ARG A 140 -6.36 -17.80 -5.00
N SER A 141 -5.62 -18.48 -4.12
CA SER A 141 -6.20 -19.33 -3.09
C SER A 141 -7.13 -18.51 -2.19
N HIS A 142 -6.66 -17.36 -1.74
CA HIS A 142 -7.39 -16.44 -0.88
C HIS A 142 -8.68 -15.90 -1.53
N TRP A 143 -8.59 -15.43 -2.78
CA TRP A 143 -9.74 -14.91 -3.52
C TRP A 143 -10.83 -15.97 -3.76
N ASN A 144 -10.45 -17.23 -3.95
CA ASN A 144 -11.43 -18.32 -4.05
C ASN A 144 -12.20 -18.47 -2.74
N THR A 145 -11.50 -18.45 -1.60
CA THR A 145 -12.13 -18.49 -0.28
C THR A 145 -13.02 -17.27 -0.03
N LEU A 146 -12.58 -16.07 -0.40
CA LEU A 146 -13.38 -14.85 -0.31
C LEU A 146 -14.63 -14.91 -1.19
N ALA A 147 -14.51 -15.32 -2.45
CA ALA A 147 -15.66 -15.42 -3.35
C ALA A 147 -16.75 -16.35 -2.81
N ASP A 148 -16.34 -17.40 -2.10
CA ASP A 148 -17.25 -18.37 -1.47
C ASP A 148 -17.81 -17.86 -0.11
N GLY A 149 -17.08 -16.97 0.59
CA GLY A 149 -17.41 -16.48 1.94
C GLY A 149 -17.95 -15.05 2.05
N ILE A 150 -17.79 -14.19 1.05
CA ILE A 150 -18.02 -12.73 1.13
C ILE A 150 -19.48 -12.39 1.44
N THR A 151 -19.73 -11.68 2.54
CA THR A 151 -21.08 -11.34 3.00
C THR A 151 -21.64 -10.14 2.25
N SER A 152 -22.97 -10.03 2.16
CA SER A 152 -23.64 -8.86 1.56
C SER A 152 -23.31 -7.55 2.30
N SER A 153 -22.98 -7.61 3.59
CA SER A 153 -22.48 -6.45 4.36
C SER A 153 -21.12 -5.97 3.86
N GLN A 154 -20.18 -6.91 3.64
CA GLN A 154 -18.84 -6.62 3.09
C GLN A 154 -18.94 -6.08 1.65
N ILE A 155 -19.74 -6.71 0.79
CA ILE A 155 -19.98 -6.23 -0.59
C ILE A 155 -20.56 -4.80 -0.56
N ARG A 156 -21.45 -4.48 0.39
CA ARG A 156 -22.06 -3.16 0.52
C ARG A 156 -21.07 -2.05 0.86
N LYS A 157 -20.00 -2.37 1.58
CA LYS A 157 -18.91 -1.42 1.85
C LYS A 157 -18.09 -1.13 0.58
N TRP A 158 -17.87 -2.14 -0.25
CA TRP A 158 -17.12 -2.03 -1.51
C TRP A 158 -17.93 -1.37 -2.62
N ASN A 159 -19.17 -1.80 -2.83
CA ASN A 159 -20.07 -1.23 -3.83
C ASN A 159 -21.54 -1.52 -3.49
N LYS A 160 -22.31 -0.46 -3.25
CA LYS A 160 -23.74 -0.56 -2.89
C LYS A 160 -24.60 -1.25 -3.95
N VAL A 161 -24.21 -1.20 -5.23
CA VAL A 161 -24.94 -1.84 -6.33
C VAL A 161 -24.68 -3.34 -6.36
N TYR A 162 -23.43 -3.77 -6.19
CA TYR A 162 -23.09 -5.21 -6.15
C TYR A 162 -23.70 -5.91 -4.93
N ALA A 163 -23.93 -5.18 -3.83
CA ALA A 163 -24.59 -5.73 -2.65
C ALA A 163 -26.05 -6.15 -2.87
N LEU A 164 -26.67 -5.66 -3.94
CA LEU A 164 -28.05 -6.02 -4.33
C LEU A 164 -28.09 -7.25 -5.25
N ALA A 165 -26.93 -7.69 -5.78
CA ALA A 165 -26.85 -8.86 -6.65
C ALA A 165 -26.68 -10.16 -5.82
N PRO A 166 -27.26 -11.29 -6.27
CA PRO A 166 -26.99 -12.60 -5.69
C PRO A 166 -25.48 -12.89 -5.58
N ARG A 167 -25.02 -13.44 -4.45
CA ARG A 167 -23.58 -13.70 -4.18
C ARG A 167 -22.88 -14.48 -5.30
N ARG A 168 -23.56 -15.46 -5.89
CA ARG A 168 -23.04 -16.25 -7.02
C ARG A 168 -22.80 -15.41 -8.28
N ILE A 169 -23.59 -14.36 -8.49
CA ILE A 169 -23.42 -13.42 -9.60
C ILE A 169 -22.22 -12.50 -9.33
N VAL A 170 -22.08 -11.98 -8.10
CA VAL A 170 -20.91 -11.19 -7.69
C VAL A 170 -19.61 -12.01 -7.84
N ALA A 171 -19.59 -13.24 -7.31
CA ALA A 171 -18.46 -14.15 -7.48
C ALA A 171 -18.17 -14.47 -8.96
N TRP A 172 -19.21 -14.63 -9.79
CA TRP A 172 -19.05 -14.86 -11.24
C TRP A 172 -18.49 -13.65 -11.99
N PHE A 173 -18.78 -12.41 -11.56
CA PHE A 173 -18.18 -11.19 -12.10
C PHE A 173 -16.76 -10.95 -11.61
N MET A 174 -16.43 -11.30 -10.36
CA MET A 174 -15.08 -11.16 -9.82
C MET A 174 -14.10 -12.20 -10.40
N ARG A 175 -14.55 -13.41 -10.70
CA ARG A 175 -13.70 -14.50 -11.23
C ARG A 175 -12.97 -14.13 -12.54
N PRO A 176 -13.58 -13.46 -13.54
CA PRO A 176 -12.88 -12.95 -14.71
C PRO A 176 -11.75 -11.96 -14.40
N MET A 177 -11.86 -11.15 -13.33
CA MET A 177 -10.77 -10.25 -12.89
C MET A 177 -9.53 -11.04 -12.41
N LEU A 178 -9.67 -12.32 -12.05
CA LEU A 178 -8.58 -13.23 -11.67
C LEU A 178 -7.82 -13.82 -12.88
N ASN A 179 -8.40 -13.73 -14.07
CA ASN A 179 -7.85 -14.37 -15.28
C ASN A 179 -6.98 -13.42 -16.10
N ASP A 180 -7.28 -12.12 -16.07
CA ASP A 180 -6.47 -11.08 -16.74
C ASP A 180 -5.28 -10.69 -15.85
N VAL A 181 -4.26 -11.55 -15.82
CA VAL A 181 -2.99 -11.33 -15.12
C VAL A 181 -1.87 -11.13 -16.13
N VAL A 182 -1.09 -10.07 -15.95
CA VAL A 182 0.14 -9.83 -16.69
C VAL A 182 1.32 -10.06 -15.77
N GLN A 183 2.25 -10.92 -16.18
CA GLN A 183 3.51 -11.12 -15.47
C GLN A 183 4.52 -10.08 -15.92
N ILE A 184 5.08 -9.34 -14.96
CA ILE A 184 6.03 -8.26 -15.20
C ILE A 184 7.31 -8.59 -14.44
N GLN A 185 8.44 -8.58 -15.13
CA GLN A 185 9.74 -8.64 -14.47
C GLN A 185 10.03 -7.28 -13.82
N CYS A 186 10.40 -7.30 -12.54
CA CYS A 186 10.81 -6.11 -11.81
C CYS A 186 12.06 -6.37 -10.99
N LYS A 187 12.83 -5.31 -10.75
CA LYS A 187 13.91 -5.33 -9.76
C LYS A 187 13.31 -5.36 -8.36
N VAL A 188 14.00 -6.02 -7.45
CA VAL A 188 13.73 -6.01 -6.01
C VAL A 188 14.92 -5.38 -5.31
N CYS A 189 14.67 -4.44 -4.41
CA CYS A 189 15.67 -3.82 -3.57
C CYS A 189 15.27 -3.88 -2.09
N THR A 190 16.25 -3.89 -1.20
CA THR A 190 15.98 -3.81 0.24
C THR A 190 15.70 -2.36 0.67
N LEU A 191 14.91 -2.18 1.74
CA LEU A 191 14.73 -0.86 2.35
C LEU A 191 16.06 -0.30 2.87
N SER A 192 16.92 -1.18 3.42
CA SER A 192 18.25 -0.80 3.91
C SER A 192 19.15 -0.21 2.82
N ASP A 193 19.13 -0.77 1.62
CA ASP A 193 19.88 -0.22 0.49
C ASP A 193 19.36 1.17 0.11
N THR A 194 18.05 1.37 0.12
CA THR A 194 17.47 2.70 -0.14
C THR A 194 17.86 3.70 0.93
N MET A 195 17.83 3.31 2.21
CA MET A 195 18.24 4.15 3.32
C MET A 195 19.72 4.56 3.20
N ARG A 196 20.60 3.64 2.80
CA ARG A 196 22.01 3.94 2.51
C ARG A 196 22.19 4.85 1.30
N GLU A 197 21.59 4.51 0.17
CA GLU A 197 21.72 5.24 -1.10
C GLU A 197 21.28 6.70 -0.95
N ARG A 198 20.26 6.93 -0.12
CA ARG A 198 19.64 8.25 0.08
C ARG A 198 20.08 8.95 1.36
N ASP A 199 21.05 8.39 2.07
CA ASP A 199 21.61 8.90 3.33
C ASP A 199 20.52 9.26 4.34
N LEU A 200 19.57 8.33 4.55
CA LEU A 200 18.41 8.55 5.41
C LEU A 200 18.79 8.32 6.88
N ALA A 201 19.12 9.41 7.56
CA ALA A 201 19.36 9.40 9.00
C ALA A 201 18.08 9.15 9.84
N ARG A 202 16.90 9.41 9.27
CA ARG A 202 15.60 9.16 9.90
C ARG A 202 14.54 8.77 8.86
N VAL A 203 13.54 8.01 9.30
CA VAL A 203 12.30 7.72 8.60
C VAL A 203 11.16 7.97 9.58
N ASP A 204 10.45 9.08 9.39
CA ASP A 204 9.36 9.50 10.27
C ASP A 204 8.12 8.62 10.09
N LEU A 205 7.91 8.08 8.89
CA LEU A 205 6.88 7.08 8.59
C LEU A 205 7.35 6.08 7.52
N LEU A 206 7.32 4.80 7.85
CA LEU A 206 7.39 3.70 6.90
C LEU A 206 5.98 3.15 6.69
N LYS A 207 5.46 3.25 5.47
CA LYS A 207 4.21 2.62 5.06
C LYS A 207 4.52 1.42 4.15
N ILE A 208 3.93 0.26 4.45
CA ILE A 208 4.08 -0.97 3.66
C ILE A 208 2.71 -1.51 3.31
N ASP A 209 2.41 -1.57 2.02
CA ASP A 209 1.18 -2.13 1.49
C ASP A 209 1.52 -2.74 0.13
N VAL A 210 2.05 -3.97 0.16
CA VAL A 210 2.71 -4.63 -0.98
C VAL A 210 2.08 -5.98 -1.31
N GLU A 211 0.86 -6.21 -0.81
CA GLU A 211 -0.06 -7.26 -1.25
C GLU A 211 0.54 -8.68 -1.15
N GLY A 212 1.09 -9.01 0.02
CA GLY A 212 1.58 -10.32 0.43
C GLY A 212 3.08 -10.37 0.71
N ALA A 213 3.85 -9.38 0.25
CA ALA A 213 5.31 -9.33 0.42
C ALA A 213 5.74 -8.52 1.67
N GLU A 214 4.83 -8.30 2.62
CA GLU A 214 5.06 -7.43 3.78
C GLU A 214 6.24 -7.89 4.63
N LEU A 215 6.26 -9.19 4.95
CA LEU A 215 7.30 -9.78 5.78
C LEU A 215 8.65 -9.78 5.05
N ASP A 216 8.65 -9.95 3.73
CA ASP A 216 9.85 -9.82 2.89
C ASP A 216 10.40 -8.39 2.95
N ALA A 217 9.54 -7.38 2.83
CA ALA A 217 9.94 -5.98 2.94
C ALA A 217 10.58 -5.67 4.30
N LEU A 218 10.02 -6.21 5.39
CA LEU A 218 10.61 -6.08 6.73
C LEU A 218 11.94 -6.81 6.90
N GLN A 219 12.09 -8.00 6.31
CA GLN A 219 13.35 -8.74 6.33
C GLN A 219 14.47 -8.01 5.58
N GLY A 220 14.14 -7.12 4.64
CA GLY A 220 15.09 -6.23 3.98
C GLY A 220 15.59 -5.06 4.85
N ILE A 221 15.12 -4.94 6.11
CA ILE A 221 15.59 -3.93 7.05
C ILE A 221 16.64 -4.56 7.99
N GLU A 222 17.89 -4.16 7.81
CA GLU A 222 19.01 -4.54 8.66
C GLU A 222 18.83 -3.97 10.08
N GLU A 223 19.29 -4.70 11.10
CA GLU A 223 19.12 -4.34 12.52
C GLU A 223 19.53 -2.89 12.84
N GLN A 224 20.62 -2.41 12.25
CA GLN A 224 21.16 -1.06 12.46
C GLN A 224 20.26 0.07 11.93
N HIS A 225 19.32 -0.22 11.02
CA HIS A 225 18.43 0.80 10.44
C HIS A 225 17.10 0.93 11.19
N TRP A 226 16.70 -0.07 11.96
CA TRP A 226 15.47 -0.04 12.75
C TRP A 226 15.35 1.16 13.72
N PRO A 227 16.43 1.63 14.38
CA PRO A 227 16.36 2.83 15.22
C PRO A 227 15.98 4.10 14.46
N ALA A 228 16.27 4.19 13.15
CA ALA A 228 15.94 5.37 12.34
C ALA A 228 14.45 5.42 11.97
N ILE A 229 13.72 4.30 12.04
CA ILE A 229 12.29 4.23 11.73
C ILE A 229 11.48 4.57 12.97
N ARG A 230 10.79 5.72 12.94
CA ARG A 230 10.01 6.25 14.07
C ARG A 230 8.63 5.60 14.17
N GLN A 231 7.98 5.41 13.02
CA GLN A 231 6.61 4.91 12.90
C GLN A 231 6.50 3.96 11.71
N LEU A 232 5.73 2.89 11.88
CA LEU A 232 5.42 1.90 10.86
C LEU A 232 3.90 1.76 10.77
N VAL A 233 3.38 1.78 9.55
CA VAL A 233 2.02 1.34 9.23
C VAL A 233 2.08 0.32 8.11
N MET A 234 1.36 -0.79 8.27
CA MET A 234 1.45 -1.91 7.35
C MET A 234 0.11 -2.60 7.19
N GLU A 235 -0.36 -2.78 5.96
CA GLU A 235 -1.44 -3.72 5.67
C GLU A 235 -0.86 -5.13 5.60
N ILE A 236 -1.48 -6.09 6.28
CA ILE A 236 -1.02 -7.47 6.39
C ILE A 236 -2.07 -8.38 5.74
N GLU A 237 -1.67 -9.06 4.67
CA GLU A 237 -2.51 -10.02 3.99
C GLU A 237 -2.88 -11.20 4.92
N PRO A 238 -4.06 -11.82 4.73
CA PRO A 238 -4.53 -12.91 5.59
C PRO A 238 -3.56 -14.08 5.76
N ALA A 239 -2.79 -14.42 4.73
CA ALA A 239 -1.77 -15.46 4.78
C ALA A 239 -0.65 -15.15 5.80
N ASN A 240 -0.32 -13.86 5.99
CA ASN A 240 0.75 -13.39 6.85
C ASN A 240 0.31 -13.15 8.29
N LYS A 241 -1.00 -13.19 8.60
CA LYS A 241 -1.52 -12.96 9.96
C LYS A 241 -1.02 -13.95 11.00
N VAL A 242 -0.63 -15.16 10.59
CA VAL A 242 -0.04 -16.17 11.48
C VAL A 242 1.26 -15.68 12.13
N ALA A 243 1.99 -14.78 11.46
CA ALA A 243 3.24 -14.21 11.94
C ALA A 243 3.04 -13.01 12.88
N LEU A 244 1.80 -12.52 13.09
CA LEU A 244 1.53 -11.34 13.91
C LEU A 244 2.13 -11.40 15.32
N PRO A 245 2.00 -12.51 16.09
CA PRO A 245 2.54 -12.56 17.45
C PRO A 245 4.06 -12.35 17.47
N GLU A 246 4.80 -13.07 16.61
CA GLU A 246 6.25 -12.93 16.49
C GLU A 246 6.65 -11.55 15.98
N LEU A 247 5.92 -11.01 15.00
CA LEU A 247 6.17 -9.68 14.46
C LEU A 247 6.02 -8.60 15.55
N VAL A 248 4.97 -8.69 16.37
CA VAL A 248 4.74 -7.77 17.50
C VAL A 248 5.92 -7.84 18.48
N GLU A 249 6.35 -9.04 18.87
CA GLU A 249 7.52 -9.21 19.76
C GLU A 249 8.79 -8.60 19.18
N ARG A 250 9.06 -8.82 17.88
CA ARG A 250 10.22 -8.24 17.19
C ARG A 250 10.16 -6.72 17.17
N LEU A 251 9.01 -6.13 16.84
CA LEU A 251 8.83 -4.68 16.84
C LEU A 251 9.01 -4.08 18.24
N LEU A 252 8.52 -4.74 19.30
CA LEU A 252 8.81 -4.33 20.68
C LEU A 252 10.32 -4.40 20.97
N GLY A 253 11.01 -5.46 20.52
CA GLY A 253 12.46 -5.60 20.63
C GLY A 253 13.25 -4.52 19.89
N PHE A 254 12.73 -4.02 18.77
CA PHE A 254 13.30 -2.87 18.07
C PHE A 254 13.01 -1.53 18.76
N GLY A 255 12.16 -1.50 19.79
CA GLY A 255 11.88 -0.33 20.63
C GLY A 255 10.64 0.48 20.20
N PHE A 256 9.73 -0.11 19.42
CA PHE A 256 8.38 0.44 19.29
C PHE A 256 7.62 0.25 20.62
N THR A 257 6.88 1.27 21.04
CA THR A 257 6.26 1.30 22.39
C THR A 257 4.75 1.15 22.38
N LYS A 258 4.11 1.47 21.25
CA LYS A 258 2.67 1.26 21.06
C LYS A 258 2.47 0.57 19.71
N ILE A 259 1.91 -0.63 19.77
CA ILE A 259 1.59 -1.45 18.60
C ILE A 259 0.09 -1.76 18.65
N THR A 260 -0.60 -1.61 17.53
CA THR A 260 -2.03 -1.86 17.41
C THR A 260 -2.29 -2.59 16.10
N VAL A 261 -3.12 -3.62 16.14
CA VAL A 261 -3.57 -4.36 14.96
C VAL A 261 -5.07 -4.17 14.83
N GLU A 262 -5.51 -3.56 13.73
CA GLU A 262 -6.90 -3.22 13.44
C GLU A 262 -7.40 -4.08 12.28
N SER A 263 -8.57 -4.72 12.42
CA SER A 263 -9.21 -5.41 11.29
C SER A 263 -9.71 -4.43 10.23
N ALA A 264 -9.98 -4.91 9.01
CA ALA A 264 -10.55 -4.09 7.94
C ALA A 264 -11.85 -3.33 8.32
N ASP A 265 -12.57 -3.81 9.34
CA ASP A 265 -13.80 -3.20 9.84
C ASP A 265 -13.59 -2.20 11.00
N GLY A 266 -12.35 -1.93 11.40
CA GLY A 266 -11.99 -1.00 12.48
C GLY A 266 -12.07 -1.60 13.88
N GLY A 267 -12.02 -2.93 13.99
CA GLY A 267 -12.14 -3.66 15.26
C GLY A 267 -10.91 -4.52 15.56
N GLU A 268 -11.07 -5.47 16.48
CA GLU A 268 -10.04 -6.45 16.79
C GLU A 268 -9.76 -7.36 15.58
N CYS A 269 -8.48 -7.61 15.30
CA CYS A 269 -8.06 -8.54 14.26
C CYS A 269 -8.05 -9.96 14.80
N LEU A 270 -8.94 -10.80 14.27
CA LEU A 270 -8.91 -12.25 14.53
C LEU A 270 -7.97 -12.94 13.54
N PRO A 271 -7.14 -13.92 13.96
CA PRO A 271 -6.25 -14.63 13.05
C PRO A 271 -6.96 -15.34 11.89
N ALA A 272 -8.19 -15.80 12.10
CA ALA A 272 -9.01 -16.48 11.09
C ALA A 272 -9.82 -15.53 10.19
N ASP A 273 -9.73 -14.21 10.39
CA ASP A 273 -10.45 -13.23 9.57
C ASP A 273 -9.90 -13.23 8.13
N PRO A 274 -10.75 -13.49 7.12
CA PRO A 274 -10.33 -13.55 5.73
C PRO A 274 -10.08 -12.17 5.11
N MET A 275 -10.27 -11.05 5.80
CA MET A 275 -9.89 -9.74 5.26
C MET A 275 -8.48 -9.36 5.72
N PRO A 276 -7.73 -8.50 5.01
CA PRO A 276 -6.48 -7.96 5.53
C PRO A 276 -6.68 -7.22 6.86
N CYS A 277 -5.60 -7.00 7.60
CA CYS A 277 -5.60 -6.14 8.78
C CYS A 277 -4.48 -5.10 8.68
N THR A 278 -4.60 -4.01 9.42
CA THR A 278 -3.57 -2.96 9.46
C THR A 278 -2.85 -2.99 10.79
N LEU A 279 -1.53 -3.13 10.77
CA LEU A 279 -0.66 -2.98 11.92
C LEU A 279 -0.07 -1.56 11.96
N TYR A 280 -0.16 -0.93 13.12
CA TYR A 280 0.41 0.37 13.42
C TYR A 280 1.42 0.18 14.55
N ALA A 281 2.64 0.67 14.39
CA ALA A 281 3.68 0.65 15.42
C ALA A 281 4.34 2.02 15.53
N VAL A 282 4.36 2.60 16.73
CA VAL A 282 4.93 3.92 16.98
C VAL A 282 5.90 3.89 18.16
N ARG A 283 7.00 4.63 18.01
CA ARG A 283 7.87 5.01 19.13
C ARG A 283 7.30 6.28 19.77
N MET A 284 7.07 6.26 21.07
CA MET A 284 6.81 7.48 21.83
C MET A 284 8.07 8.36 21.75
N SER A 285 7.94 9.64 21.39
CA SER A 285 9.07 10.57 21.46
C SER A 285 9.52 10.70 22.91
N SER A 286 10.82 10.64 23.17
CA SER A 286 11.42 10.89 24.48
C SER A 286 11.40 12.39 24.87
N GLU A 287 10.42 13.15 24.39
CA GLU A 287 10.28 14.58 24.65
C GLU A 287 8.86 14.88 25.12
N ALA A 288 8.75 15.11 26.42
CA ALA A 288 7.80 15.99 27.07
C ALA A 288 8.60 16.97 27.92
#